data_AF-A0A838RHT8-F1
#
_entry.id   AF-A0A838RHT8-F1
#
_cell.length_a   1.000
_cell.length_b   1.000
_cell.length_c   1.000
_cell.angle_alpha   90.00
_cell.angle_beta   90.00
_cell.angle_gamma   90.00
#
_symmetry.space_group_name_H-M   'P 1'
#
loop_
_entity.id
_entity.type
_entity.pdbx_description
1 polymer ?
#
loop_
_entity_poly.entity_id
_entity_poly.type
_entity_poly.pdbx_seq_one_letter_code
_entity_poly.pdbx_strand_id
1 'polypeptide(L)'
;MKGHAYLRRPEQRAAFFQHMRAYFGTDDKTIAHFSKLRKAAVKGATTILHDEAASRLEKVQAEIGEANMPSSGGVGWPRSECTLASQQNLGNLHNLGFAIDYNATQTPHLDEDQSTRDLIQVVTGRSATASYGSPEGLDTREVGNTFTHGTDEEKEKLKADPRLQAWLERVGQEAESLSQASEDFRSSLKSTDDKGIVTDLTPQFQALRQEWFQAKSAEEKQAILVKLQTVLKPWLDKVAAQKLSQETKIKAVGLDPATLPSGEALKTASEASKGLAQRLKTYLGKVGPDLKKGQRKEVDKFITDSRKLLGEADSPLADDAAAVAELRRLADLVSKRVGALGQKNWFDRMTALHTAMTTDGSYVFGTGHKSSLAPQISKTLGRLKDSKLSKGQRKEVNKLIDKARDLINEAGVTPPEDADAVVELRRLSALVDKHYVPDRKVSDPSLSQLVDVGFFNLKGKDKAGPEAFNVDFVKSMVKHGFNHGATWSTPDLMHFELRWDGPG
;
A
#
# COMPACT_ATOMS: atom_id res chain seq x y z
N MET A 1 -23.45 -19.89 11.72
CA MET A 1 -23.51 -20.12 10.26
C MET A 1 -24.91 -20.00 9.64
N LYS A 2 -26.00 -20.50 10.26
CA LYS A 2 -27.37 -20.32 9.71
C LYS A 2 -27.70 -18.81 9.55
N GLY A 3 -28.18 -18.42 8.38
CA GLY A 3 -28.58 -17.04 8.05
C GLY A 3 -27.52 -16.16 7.40
N HIS A 4 -26.25 -16.59 7.33
CA HIS A 4 -25.18 -15.81 6.71
C HIS A 4 -25.41 -15.66 5.20
N ALA A 5 -25.30 -14.43 4.68
CA ALA A 5 -25.64 -14.09 3.29
C ALA A 5 -24.90 -14.95 2.23
N TYR A 6 -23.61 -15.23 2.48
CA TYR A 6 -22.75 -15.98 1.55
C TYR A 6 -22.76 -17.50 1.73
N LEU A 7 -23.54 -18.05 2.67
CA LEU A 7 -23.67 -19.50 2.89
C LEU A 7 -25.14 -19.96 2.88
N ARG A 8 -26.01 -19.19 2.21
CA ARG A 8 -27.45 -19.45 2.15
C ARG A 8 -27.79 -20.71 1.36
N ARG A 9 -27.07 -20.94 0.25
CA ARG A 9 -27.39 -22.02 -0.69
C ARG A 9 -26.54 -23.27 -0.44
N PRO A 10 -27.05 -24.49 -0.70
CA PRO A 10 -26.30 -25.73 -0.54
C PRO A 10 -24.95 -25.74 -1.27
N GLU A 11 -24.91 -25.22 -2.50
CA GLU A 11 -23.70 -25.14 -3.33
C GLU A 11 -22.63 -24.21 -2.75
N GLN A 12 -23.03 -23.10 -2.13
CA GLN A 12 -22.11 -22.19 -1.44
C GLN A 12 -21.49 -22.88 -0.21
N ARG A 13 -22.30 -23.65 0.54
CA ARG A 13 -21.79 -24.44 1.69
C ARG A 13 -20.83 -25.53 1.23
N ALA A 14 -21.16 -26.25 0.17
CA ALA A 14 -20.28 -27.27 -0.40
C ALA A 14 -18.94 -26.67 -0.87
N ALA A 15 -18.98 -25.54 -1.58
CA ALA A 15 -17.80 -24.80 -2.02
C ALA A 15 -16.94 -24.35 -0.83
N PHE A 16 -17.58 -23.79 0.19
CA PHE A 16 -16.91 -23.37 1.41
C PHE A 16 -16.17 -24.54 2.08
N PHE A 17 -16.84 -25.67 2.30
CA PHE A 17 -16.19 -26.85 2.91
C PHE A 17 -15.07 -27.41 2.04
N GLN A 18 -15.27 -27.53 0.73
CA GLN A 18 -14.24 -27.96 -0.19
C GLN A 18 -12.99 -27.07 -0.11
N HIS A 19 -13.19 -25.75 -0.04
CA HIS A 19 -12.10 -24.79 0.07
C HIS A 19 -11.41 -24.86 1.45
N MET A 20 -12.20 -24.94 2.52
CA MET A 20 -11.70 -24.96 3.90
C MET A 20 -10.96 -26.26 4.27
N ARG A 21 -11.21 -27.38 3.58
CA ARG A 21 -10.42 -28.62 3.79
C ARG A 21 -8.92 -28.43 3.51
N ALA A 22 -8.54 -27.53 2.61
CA ALA A 22 -7.12 -27.21 2.38
C ALA A 22 -6.46 -26.60 3.63
N TYR A 23 -7.26 -25.94 4.48
CA TYR A 23 -6.80 -25.31 5.70
C TYR A 23 -6.96 -26.19 6.93
N PHE A 24 -8.05 -26.95 7.04
CA PHE A 24 -8.41 -27.64 8.28
C PHE A 24 -8.39 -29.16 8.16
N GLY A 25 -8.14 -29.69 6.95
CA GLY A 25 -8.14 -31.12 6.64
C GLY A 25 -9.53 -31.76 6.58
N THR A 26 -10.40 -31.47 7.57
CA THR A 26 -11.72 -32.09 7.72
C THR A 26 -12.84 -31.06 7.85
N ASP A 27 -14.07 -31.49 7.54
CA ASP A 27 -15.26 -30.66 7.74
C ASP A 27 -15.51 -30.39 9.23
N ASP A 28 -15.22 -31.35 10.11
CA ASP A 28 -15.37 -31.17 11.56
C ASP A 28 -14.42 -30.10 12.10
N LYS A 29 -13.14 -30.12 11.70
CA LYS A 29 -12.19 -29.06 12.06
C LYS A 29 -12.60 -27.71 11.47
N THR A 30 -13.14 -27.69 10.26
CA THR A 30 -13.72 -26.47 9.65
C THR A 30 -14.88 -25.96 10.49
N ILE A 31 -15.87 -26.80 10.82
CA ILE A 31 -17.01 -26.43 11.66
C ILE A 31 -16.52 -25.91 13.02
N ALA A 32 -15.57 -26.59 13.65
CA ALA A 32 -15.01 -26.19 14.93
C ALA A 32 -14.40 -24.78 14.88
N HIS A 33 -13.59 -24.48 13.86
CA HIS A 33 -13.03 -23.14 13.65
C HIS A 33 -14.14 -22.09 13.47
N PHE A 34 -15.06 -22.33 12.54
CA PHE A 34 -16.07 -21.33 12.19
C PHE A 34 -17.20 -21.21 13.21
N SER A 35 -17.36 -22.18 14.11
CA SER A 35 -18.27 -22.10 15.26
C SER A 35 -17.83 -21.06 16.29
N LYS A 36 -16.53 -20.71 16.31
CA LYS A 36 -15.94 -19.68 17.16
C LYS A 36 -16.00 -18.28 16.55
N LEU A 37 -16.57 -18.12 15.35
CA LEU A 37 -16.77 -16.81 14.77
C LEU A 37 -17.86 -16.04 15.53
N ARG A 38 -17.55 -14.83 15.96
CA ARG A 38 -18.48 -13.93 16.66
C ARG A 38 -18.21 -12.47 16.30
N LYS A 39 -19.19 -11.63 16.60
CA LYS A 39 -19.00 -10.18 16.56
C LYS A 39 -18.14 -9.75 17.75
N ALA A 40 -17.16 -8.88 17.52
CA ALA A 40 -16.41 -8.25 18.61
C ALA A 40 -17.29 -7.21 19.31
N ALA A 41 -17.25 -7.15 20.63
CA ALA A 41 -17.96 -6.19 21.47
C ALA A 41 -17.21 -4.85 21.56
N VAL A 42 -16.89 -4.27 20.39
CA VAL A 42 -16.24 -2.97 20.27
C VAL A 42 -17.09 -1.99 19.47
N LYS A 43 -16.91 -0.70 19.70
CA LYS A 43 -17.57 0.37 18.96
C LYS A 43 -17.25 0.27 17.48
N GLY A 44 -18.26 0.56 16.67
CA GLY A 44 -18.13 0.54 15.22
C GLY A 44 -18.09 -0.86 14.63
N ALA A 45 -17.72 -1.92 15.37
CA ALA A 45 -17.63 -3.26 14.81
C ALA A 45 -18.97 -3.68 14.22
N THR A 46 -18.97 -3.93 12.92
CA THR A 46 -20.04 -4.60 12.17
C THR A 46 -19.62 -6.02 11.78
N THR A 47 -18.34 -6.34 11.98
CA THR A 47 -17.69 -7.53 11.44
C THR A 47 -17.67 -8.71 12.39
N ILE A 48 -17.64 -9.89 11.77
CA ILE A 48 -17.49 -11.18 12.43
C ILE A 48 -16.00 -11.57 12.36
N LEU A 49 -15.42 -11.90 13.51
CA LEU A 49 -14.05 -12.35 13.67
C LEU A 49 -14.02 -13.69 14.39
N HIS A 50 -12.92 -14.43 14.28
CA HIS A 50 -12.67 -15.57 15.14
C HIS A 50 -12.53 -15.10 16.59
N ASP A 51 -13.03 -15.89 17.54
CA ASP A 51 -13.05 -15.56 18.97
C ASP A 51 -11.73 -15.00 19.50
N GLU A 52 -10.60 -15.57 19.06
CA GLU A 52 -9.26 -15.08 19.39
C GLU A 52 -9.01 -13.64 18.93
N ALA A 53 -9.27 -13.33 17.66
CA ALA A 53 -9.10 -11.98 17.11
C ALA A 53 -10.12 -11.00 17.72
N ALA A 54 -11.35 -11.44 17.93
CA ALA A 54 -12.39 -10.64 18.58
C ALA A 54 -11.99 -10.26 20.02
N SER A 55 -11.49 -11.22 20.80
CA SER A 55 -11.08 -11.02 22.19
C SER A 55 -9.90 -10.05 22.30
N ARG A 56 -8.91 -10.17 21.41
CA ARG A 56 -7.79 -9.23 21.32
C ARG A 56 -8.24 -7.81 20.99
N LEU A 57 -9.15 -7.68 20.03
CA LEU A 57 -9.69 -6.39 19.65
C LEU A 57 -10.48 -5.73 20.79
N GLU A 58 -11.20 -6.53 21.59
CA GLU A 58 -11.88 -6.05 22.81
C GLU A 58 -10.88 -5.57 23.86
N LYS A 59 -9.73 -6.23 24.01
CA LYS A 59 -8.63 -5.75 24.88
C LYS A 59 -8.01 -4.46 24.36
N VAL A 60 -7.86 -4.29 23.05
CA VAL A 60 -7.44 -3.02 22.44
C VAL A 60 -8.40 -1.89 22.85
N GLN A 61 -9.71 -2.08 22.68
CA GLN A 61 -10.69 -1.07 23.10
C GLN A 61 -10.64 -0.81 24.60
N ALA A 62 -10.52 -1.84 25.44
CA ALA A 62 -10.43 -1.68 26.89
C ALA A 62 -9.19 -0.86 27.29
N GLU A 63 -8.09 -1.01 26.55
CA GLU A 63 -6.84 -0.29 26.79
C GLU A 63 -6.92 1.19 26.36
N ILE A 64 -7.39 1.46 25.14
CA ILE A 64 -7.36 2.83 24.59
C ILE A 64 -8.65 3.62 24.83
N GLY A 65 -9.72 2.94 25.26
CA GLY A 65 -11.05 3.51 25.44
C GLY A 65 -11.88 3.60 24.16
N GLU A 66 -13.20 3.52 24.31
CA GLU A 66 -14.16 3.52 23.20
C GLU A 66 -14.06 4.77 22.30
N ALA A 67 -13.75 5.94 22.85
CA ALA A 67 -13.63 7.19 22.09
C ALA A 67 -12.43 7.21 21.13
N ASN A 68 -11.47 6.31 21.33
CA ASN A 68 -10.24 6.18 20.55
C ASN A 68 -10.26 5.03 19.55
N MET A 69 -11.32 4.22 19.54
CA MET A 69 -11.57 3.25 18.49
C MET A 69 -11.99 3.94 17.18
N PRO A 70 -11.55 3.45 16.01
CA PRO A 70 -12.12 3.85 14.73
C PRO A 70 -13.63 3.62 14.69
N SER A 71 -14.39 4.55 14.11
CA SER A 71 -15.86 4.43 14.01
C SER A 71 -16.32 3.52 12.86
N SER A 72 -15.45 3.28 11.88
CA SER A 72 -15.80 2.50 10.70
C SER A 72 -16.17 1.08 11.09
N GLY A 73 -17.22 0.56 10.45
CA GLY A 73 -17.53 -0.85 10.46
C GLY A 73 -16.43 -1.61 9.77
N GLY A 74 -15.37 -1.96 10.51
CA GLY A 74 -14.23 -2.66 9.94
C GLY A 74 -14.72 -3.86 9.13
N VAL A 75 -14.15 -4.12 7.97
CA VAL A 75 -14.52 -5.25 7.11
C VAL A 75 -13.74 -6.47 7.55
N GLY A 76 -14.41 -7.57 7.86
CA GLY A 76 -13.79 -8.85 8.17
C GLY A 76 -14.60 -10.00 7.59
N TRP A 77 -14.83 -11.07 8.35
CA TRP A 77 -15.38 -12.29 7.75
C TRP A 77 -16.87 -12.17 7.39
N PRO A 78 -17.30 -12.67 6.22
CA PRO A 78 -16.53 -13.09 5.04
C PRO A 78 -16.43 -11.99 3.97
N ARG A 79 -15.32 -11.96 3.22
CA ARG A 79 -15.08 -10.93 2.18
C ARG A 79 -15.81 -11.18 0.85
N SER A 80 -16.14 -12.43 0.54
CA SER A 80 -16.80 -12.79 -0.72
C SER A 80 -17.57 -14.11 -0.65
N GLU A 81 -18.42 -14.36 -1.64
CA GLU A 81 -19.12 -15.64 -1.81
C GLU A 81 -18.14 -16.78 -2.16
N CYS A 82 -18.34 -17.94 -1.53
CA CYS A 82 -17.65 -19.17 -1.93
C CYS A 82 -18.38 -19.79 -3.13
N THR A 83 -17.65 -20.04 -4.21
CA THR A 83 -18.19 -20.74 -5.39
C THR A 83 -17.33 -21.96 -5.69
N LEU A 84 -17.92 -23.03 -6.24
CA LEU A 84 -17.20 -24.26 -6.57
C LEU A 84 -16.12 -24.04 -7.65
N ALA A 85 -16.25 -22.97 -8.44
CA ALA A 85 -15.32 -22.62 -9.50
C ALA A 85 -14.19 -21.69 -9.04
N SER A 86 -14.33 -21.03 -7.87
CA SER A 86 -13.33 -20.10 -7.36
C SER A 86 -12.45 -20.77 -6.31
N GLN A 87 -11.14 -20.77 -6.56
CA GLN A 87 -10.16 -20.96 -5.49
C GLN A 87 -10.01 -19.61 -4.79
N GLN A 88 -10.39 -19.50 -3.51
CA GLN A 88 -9.99 -18.30 -2.77
C GLN A 88 -8.50 -18.43 -2.43
N ASN A 89 -7.81 -17.28 -2.37
CA ASN A 89 -6.39 -17.26 -2.05
C ASN A 89 -6.18 -17.77 -0.62
N LEU A 90 -5.33 -18.80 -0.47
CA LEU A 90 -5.05 -19.42 0.82
C LEU A 90 -4.47 -18.41 1.85
N GLY A 91 -3.82 -17.34 1.38
CA GLY A 91 -3.23 -16.31 2.24
C GLY A 91 -4.20 -15.27 2.80
N ASN A 92 -5.48 -15.25 2.40
CA ASN A 92 -6.39 -14.18 2.84
C ASN A 92 -7.00 -14.47 4.23
N LEU A 93 -6.42 -13.89 5.28
CA LEU A 93 -6.86 -14.08 6.67
C LEU A 93 -8.25 -13.51 6.99
N HIS A 94 -8.81 -12.64 6.13
CA HIS A 94 -10.22 -12.24 6.22
C HIS A 94 -11.14 -13.45 6.13
N ASN A 95 -10.81 -14.44 5.28
CA ASN A 95 -11.62 -15.65 5.08
C ASN A 95 -11.59 -16.60 6.28
N LEU A 96 -10.64 -16.42 7.21
CA LEU A 96 -10.51 -17.20 8.43
C LEU A 96 -11.02 -16.46 9.67
N GLY A 97 -11.41 -15.19 9.53
CA GLY A 97 -11.82 -14.33 10.65
C GLY A 97 -10.65 -13.79 11.49
N PHE A 98 -9.44 -13.75 10.93
CA PHE A 98 -8.24 -13.27 11.61
C PHE A 98 -7.74 -11.91 11.10
N ALA A 99 -8.43 -11.29 10.15
CA ALA A 99 -8.12 -9.95 9.66
C ALA A 99 -9.32 -9.00 9.76
N ILE A 100 -9.00 -7.71 9.82
CA ILE A 100 -9.96 -6.61 9.85
C ILE A 100 -9.40 -5.41 9.09
N ASP A 101 -10.20 -4.86 8.17
CA ASP A 101 -9.88 -3.64 7.43
C ASP A 101 -10.67 -2.49 8.05
N TYR A 102 -10.01 -1.53 8.65
CA TYR A 102 -10.66 -0.33 9.14
C TYR A 102 -10.62 0.77 8.09
N ASN A 103 -11.73 1.48 7.94
CA ASN A 103 -11.84 2.58 7.00
C ASN A 103 -11.60 2.13 5.55
N ALA A 104 -12.10 0.93 5.22
CA ALA A 104 -11.76 0.20 4.00
C ALA A 104 -12.12 0.92 2.71
N THR A 105 -13.17 1.74 2.73
CA THR A 105 -13.59 2.54 1.59
C THR A 105 -12.88 3.89 1.53
N GLN A 106 -12.12 4.23 2.58
CA GLN A 106 -11.56 5.56 2.74
C GLN A 106 -10.04 5.60 2.60
N THR A 107 -9.32 4.66 3.20
CA THR A 107 -7.86 4.65 3.14
C THR A 107 -7.43 4.03 1.81
N PRO A 108 -6.67 4.73 0.96
CA PRO A 108 -6.18 4.12 -0.27
C PRO A 108 -5.19 2.98 0.01
N HIS A 109 -5.38 1.89 -0.70
CA HIS A 109 -4.47 0.78 -0.83
C HIS A 109 -3.46 1.10 -1.95
N LEU A 110 -2.18 1.04 -1.63
CA LEU A 110 -1.08 1.30 -2.56
C LEU A 110 -0.43 -0.03 -2.93
N ASP A 111 -1.19 -0.98 -3.47
CA ASP A 111 -0.75 -2.35 -3.70
C ASP A 111 -0.03 -2.57 -5.03
N GLU A 112 -0.68 -2.33 -6.16
CA GLU A 112 -0.16 -2.84 -7.44
C GLU A 112 0.81 -1.84 -8.08
N ASP A 113 0.57 -0.53 -7.94
CA ASP A 113 1.39 0.49 -8.60
C ASP A 113 2.59 0.95 -7.77
N GLN A 114 3.74 0.34 -8.07
CA GLN A 114 5.03 0.76 -7.51
C GLN A 114 5.39 2.22 -7.85
N SER A 115 4.92 2.77 -8.97
CA SER A 115 5.25 4.13 -9.42
C SER A 115 4.71 5.19 -8.45
N THR A 116 3.52 4.96 -7.90
CA THR A 116 2.91 5.84 -6.90
C THR A 116 3.74 5.87 -5.61
N ARG A 117 4.15 4.70 -5.11
CA ARG A 117 5.01 4.59 -3.92
C ARG A 117 6.36 5.28 -4.15
N ASP A 118 6.90 5.14 -5.35
CA ASP A 118 8.17 5.76 -5.74
C ASP A 118 8.05 7.27 -5.78
N LEU A 119 6.97 7.79 -6.34
CA LEU A 119 6.72 9.21 -6.35
C LEU A 119 6.60 9.77 -4.93
N ILE A 120 5.86 9.09 -4.03
CA ILE A 120 5.78 9.46 -2.62
C ILE A 120 7.18 9.52 -2.00
N GLN A 121 8.00 8.47 -2.22
CA GLN A 121 9.37 8.42 -1.70
C GLN A 121 10.25 9.55 -2.22
N VAL A 122 10.19 9.83 -3.52
CA VAL A 122 10.99 10.87 -4.16
C VAL A 122 10.57 12.27 -3.72
N VAL A 123 9.26 12.49 -3.60
CA VAL A 123 8.70 13.80 -3.29
C VAL A 123 8.83 14.14 -1.81
N THR A 124 8.61 13.17 -0.92
CA THR A 124 8.57 13.40 0.53
C THR A 124 9.87 13.01 1.24
N GLY A 125 10.75 12.24 0.58
CA GLY A 125 11.92 11.61 1.20
C GLY A 125 11.58 10.45 2.14
N ARG A 126 10.30 10.04 2.24
CA ARG A 126 9.81 9.00 3.15
C ARG A 126 9.06 7.89 2.41
N SER A 127 9.10 6.68 2.95
CA SER A 127 8.35 5.55 2.38
C SER A 127 6.84 5.72 2.58
N ALA A 128 6.06 5.13 1.68
CA ALA A 128 4.63 4.90 1.87
C ALA A 128 4.33 3.61 2.69
N THR A 129 5.38 2.99 3.23
CA THR A 129 5.33 1.83 4.12
C THR A 129 5.88 2.21 5.50
N ALA A 130 5.39 1.54 6.54
CA ALA A 130 5.97 1.61 7.89
C ALA A 130 7.04 0.52 8.06
N SER A 131 8.09 0.79 8.82
CA SER A 131 9.14 -0.20 9.12
C SER A 131 9.55 -0.15 10.59
N TYR A 132 8.69 -0.65 11.48
CA TYR A 132 9.06 -0.78 12.89
C TYR A 132 9.98 -1.98 13.20
N GLY A 133 10.04 -2.99 12.31
CA GLY A 133 10.87 -4.18 12.47
C GLY A 133 10.48 -5.06 13.65
N SER A 134 11.13 -6.21 13.80
CA SER A 134 11.04 -7.03 15.02
C SER A 134 12.19 -6.68 15.96
N PRO A 135 11.93 -6.35 17.22
CA PRO A 135 12.97 -6.10 18.22
C PRO A 135 13.80 -7.37 18.45
N GLU A 136 15.12 -7.24 18.53
CA GLU A 136 16.01 -8.37 18.79
C GLU A 136 15.72 -8.98 20.16
N GLY A 137 15.56 -10.31 20.20
CA GLY A 137 15.32 -11.06 21.42
C GLY A 137 13.93 -10.85 22.05
N LEU A 138 12.96 -10.31 21.31
CA LEU A 138 11.57 -10.21 21.74
C LEU A 138 10.66 -10.86 20.69
N ASP A 139 9.95 -11.92 21.08
CA ASP A 139 8.96 -12.57 20.23
C ASP A 139 7.65 -11.77 20.28
N THR A 140 7.36 -11.04 19.21
CA THR A 140 6.15 -10.20 19.11
C THR A 140 4.85 -11.02 19.16
N ARG A 141 4.90 -12.33 18.85
CA ARG A 141 3.78 -13.24 19.02
C ARG A 141 3.54 -13.56 20.49
N GLU A 142 4.60 -13.87 21.23
CA GLU A 142 4.53 -14.10 22.68
C GLU A 142 4.04 -12.84 23.40
N VAL A 143 4.47 -11.65 22.95
CA VAL A 143 3.97 -10.37 23.45
C VAL A 143 2.45 -10.27 23.31
N GLY A 144 1.92 -10.50 22.09
CA GLY A 144 0.48 -10.48 21.85
C GLY A 144 -0.28 -11.52 22.67
N ASN A 145 0.25 -12.75 22.76
CA ASN A 145 -0.34 -13.82 23.59
C ASN A 145 -0.38 -13.42 25.07
N THR A 146 0.72 -12.85 25.59
CA THR A 146 0.84 -12.45 27.00
C THR A 146 -0.13 -11.32 27.34
N PHE A 147 -0.24 -10.29 26.49
CA PHE A 147 -1.19 -9.20 26.74
C PHE A 147 -2.66 -9.64 26.65
N THR A 148 -2.93 -10.73 25.94
CA THR A 148 -4.30 -11.26 25.78
C THR A 148 -4.66 -12.24 26.89
N HIS A 149 -3.81 -13.24 27.11
CA HIS A 149 -4.08 -14.44 27.91
C HIS A 149 -3.20 -14.58 29.16
N GLY A 150 -2.11 -13.81 29.25
CA GLY A 150 -1.18 -13.88 30.37
C GLY A 150 -1.80 -13.41 31.68
N THR A 151 -1.20 -13.85 32.78
CA THR A 151 -1.45 -13.34 34.14
C THR A 151 -1.10 -11.86 34.24
N ASP A 152 -1.59 -11.20 35.29
CA ASP A 152 -1.26 -9.79 35.51
C ASP A 152 0.24 -9.62 35.81
N GLU A 153 0.85 -10.57 36.52
CA GLU A 153 2.29 -10.60 36.78
C GLU A 153 3.11 -10.69 35.49
N GLU A 154 2.72 -11.56 34.55
CA GLU A 154 3.39 -11.68 33.24
C GLU A 154 3.25 -10.41 32.41
N LYS A 155 2.06 -9.79 32.42
CA LYS A 155 1.80 -8.52 31.73
C LYS A 155 2.63 -7.39 32.33
N GLU A 156 2.70 -7.27 33.65
CA GLU A 156 3.51 -6.24 34.32
C GLU A 156 5.00 -6.44 34.07
N LYS A 157 5.48 -7.69 34.14
CA LYS A 157 6.87 -8.01 33.77
C LYS A 157 7.19 -7.59 32.34
N LEU A 158 6.28 -7.88 31.40
CA LEU A 158 6.47 -7.56 30.00
C LEU A 158 6.35 -6.04 29.73
N LYS A 159 5.44 -5.33 30.41
CA LYS A 159 5.36 -3.85 30.39
C LYS A 159 6.65 -3.20 30.88
N ALA A 160 7.30 -3.79 31.88
CA ALA A 160 8.57 -3.31 32.42
C ALA A 160 9.78 -3.60 31.50
N ASP A 161 9.63 -4.40 30.44
CA ASP A 161 10.71 -4.69 29.50
C ASP A 161 11.01 -3.43 28.64
N PRO A 162 12.22 -2.83 28.74
CA PRO A 162 12.56 -1.65 27.98
C PRO A 162 12.56 -1.90 26.46
N ARG A 163 12.75 -3.15 26.02
CA ARG A 163 12.74 -3.51 24.59
C ARG A 163 11.33 -3.43 24.02
N LEU A 164 10.32 -3.84 24.79
CA LEU A 164 8.92 -3.67 24.40
C LEU A 164 8.60 -2.18 24.25
N GLN A 165 8.97 -1.36 25.25
CA GLN A 165 8.67 0.07 25.24
C GLN A 165 9.34 0.76 24.05
N ALA A 166 10.62 0.48 23.80
CA ALA A 166 11.34 1.02 22.65
C ALA A 166 10.72 0.59 21.31
N TRP A 167 10.23 -0.65 21.21
CA TRP A 167 9.55 -1.13 20.01
C TRP A 167 8.19 -0.46 19.80
N LEU A 168 7.35 -0.38 20.84
CA LEU A 168 6.03 0.29 20.74
C LEU A 168 6.18 1.79 20.46
N GLU A 169 7.23 2.42 20.99
CA GLU A 169 7.55 3.81 20.66
C GLU A 169 7.92 3.96 19.18
N ARG A 170 8.76 3.06 18.65
CA ARG A 170 9.06 3.02 17.21
C ARG A 170 7.82 2.78 16.36
N VAL A 171 6.90 1.89 16.77
CA VAL A 171 5.61 1.69 16.09
C VAL A 171 4.84 3.01 16.00
N GLY A 172 4.79 3.78 17.10
CA GLY A 172 4.16 5.09 17.11
C GLY A 172 4.84 6.10 16.18
N GLN A 173 6.17 6.19 16.23
CA GLN A 173 6.96 7.07 15.37
C GLN A 173 6.79 6.74 13.88
N GLU A 174 6.74 5.46 13.53
CA GLU A 174 6.52 5.02 12.14
C GLU A 174 5.10 5.37 11.67
N ALA A 175 4.07 5.22 12.51
CA ALA A 175 2.71 5.64 12.18
C ALA A 175 2.62 7.17 11.98
N GLU A 176 3.27 7.95 12.84
CA GLU A 176 3.34 9.41 12.68
C GLU A 176 4.14 9.81 11.44
N SER A 177 5.27 9.17 11.18
CA SER A 177 6.11 9.38 10.00
C SER A 177 5.33 9.11 8.71
N LEU A 178 4.55 8.02 8.67
CA LEU A 178 3.69 7.70 7.55
C LEU A 178 2.58 8.74 7.35
N SER A 179 1.99 9.21 8.45
CA SER A 179 0.98 10.27 8.37
C SER A 179 1.57 11.60 7.91
N GLN A 180 2.80 11.90 8.32
CA GLN A 180 3.52 13.08 7.86
C GLN A 180 3.89 12.95 6.38
N ALA A 181 4.28 11.76 5.91
CA ALA A 181 4.54 11.52 4.49
C ALA A 181 3.28 11.75 3.64
N SER A 182 2.10 11.34 4.12
CA SER A 182 0.81 11.62 3.48
C SER A 182 0.54 13.13 3.35
N GLU A 183 0.73 13.87 4.42
CA GLU A 183 0.52 15.33 4.44
C GLU A 183 1.57 16.10 3.62
N ASP A 184 2.84 15.68 3.70
CA ASP A 184 3.92 16.24 2.90
C ASP A 184 3.65 16.01 1.42
N PHE A 185 3.17 14.82 1.03
CA PHE A 185 2.80 14.53 -0.34
C PHE A 185 1.65 15.43 -0.83
N ARG A 186 0.56 15.53 -0.06
CA ARG A 186 -0.59 16.40 -0.37
C ARG A 186 -0.16 17.85 -0.59
N SER A 187 0.73 18.35 0.26
CA SER A 187 1.17 19.73 0.25
C SER A 187 2.42 19.99 -0.60
N SER A 188 2.89 18.99 -1.36
CA SER A 188 4.16 19.06 -2.11
C SER A 188 4.06 19.74 -3.47
N LEU A 189 2.85 19.96 -4.01
CA LEU A 189 2.64 20.71 -5.25
C LEU A 189 2.78 22.21 -5.01
N LYS A 190 4.02 22.63 -4.76
CA LYS A 190 4.38 24.03 -4.53
C LYS A 190 5.55 24.42 -5.42
N SER A 191 5.50 25.63 -5.97
CA SER A 191 6.64 26.26 -6.65
C SER A 191 7.14 27.45 -5.86
N THR A 192 8.45 27.68 -5.88
CA THR A 192 9.07 28.88 -5.32
C THR A 192 9.67 29.68 -6.46
N ASP A 193 9.30 30.95 -6.61
CA ASP A 193 9.90 31.83 -7.62
C ASP A 193 11.28 32.36 -7.20
N ASP A 194 11.95 33.10 -8.09
CA ASP A 194 13.27 33.69 -7.83
C ASP A 194 13.28 34.69 -6.65
N LYS A 195 12.10 35.13 -6.19
CA LYS A 195 11.93 36.03 -5.04
C LYS A 195 11.62 35.27 -3.74
N GLY A 196 11.57 33.94 -3.78
CA GLY A 196 11.24 33.11 -2.63
C GLY A 196 9.74 32.99 -2.35
N ILE A 197 8.86 33.46 -3.25
CA ILE A 197 7.41 33.38 -3.07
C ILE A 197 6.94 31.97 -3.39
N VAL A 198 6.33 31.32 -2.39
CA VAL A 198 5.76 29.98 -2.50
C VAL A 198 4.34 30.06 -3.04
N THR A 199 4.07 29.40 -4.16
CA THR A 199 2.73 29.27 -4.77
C THR A 199 2.23 27.85 -4.63
N ASP A 200 1.02 27.67 -4.10
CA ASP A 200 0.31 26.40 -4.11
C ASP A 200 -0.27 26.11 -5.50
N LEU A 201 0.17 25.02 -6.12
CA LEU A 201 -0.23 24.60 -7.46
C LEU A 201 -1.43 23.64 -7.44
N THR A 202 -1.89 23.22 -6.26
CA THR A 202 -3.03 22.31 -6.09
C THR A 202 -4.31 22.81 -6.80
N PRO A 203 -4.70 24.10 -6.71
CA PRO A 203 -5.88 24.60 -7.43
C PRO A 203 -5.75 24.47 -8.95
N GLN A 204 -4.55 24.72 -9.50
CA GLN A 204 -4.29 24.58 -10.94
C GLN A 204 -4.33 23.11 -11.37
N PHE A 205 -3.78 22.22 -10.54
CA PHE A 205 -3.84 20.79 -10.77
C PHE A 205 -5.28 20.28 -10.82
N GLN A 206 -6.13 20.72 -9.91
CA GLN A 206 -7.55 20.36 -9.89
C GLN A 206 -8.34 20.96 -11.07
N ALA A 207 -8.01 22.18 -11.50
CA ALA A 207 -8.60 22.75 -12.71
C ALA A 207 -8.25 21.91 -13.96
N LEU A 208 -7.00 21.48 -14.11
CA LEU A 208 -6.58 20.61 -15.22
C LEU A 208 -7.26 19.23 -15.16
N ARG A 209 -7.49 18.67 -13.97
CA ARG A 209 -8.28 17.45 -13.80
C ARG A 209 -9.71 17.64 -14.34
N GLN A 210 -10.35 18.78 -14.04
CA GLN A 210 -11.68 19.07 -14.56
C GLN A 210 -11.68 19.25 -16.08
N GLU A 211 -10.70 19.99 -16.63
CA GLU A 211 -10.50 20.11 -18.08
C GLU A 211 -10.33 18.73 -18.73
N TRP A 212 -9.55 17.83 -18.13
CA TRP A 212 -9.27 16.48 -18.65
C TRP A 212 -10.53 15.63 -18.84
N PHE A 213 -11.46 15.69 -17.87
CA PHE A 213 -12.72 14.96 -17.95
C PHE A 213 -13.78 15.67 -18.80
N GLN A 214 -13.62 16.96 -19.08
CA GLN A 214 -14.48 17.72 -20.00
C GLN A 214 -14.00 17.63 -21.46
N ALA A 215 -12.73 17.32 -21.68
CA ALA A 215 -12.14 17.15 -23.00
C ALA A 215 -12.87 16.07 -23.81
N LYS A 216 -13.24 16.44 -25.03
CA LYS A 216 -14.03 15.63 -25.98
C LYS A 216 -13.17 14.97 -27.03
N SER A 217 -11.91 15.38 -27.17
CA SER A 217 -10.97 14.82 -28.15
C SER A 217 -9.62 14.42 -27.55
N ALA A 218 -8.84 13.65 -28.30
CA ALA A 218 -7.49 13.25 -27.89
C ALA A 218 -6.51 14.45 -27.93
N GLU A 219 -6.71 15.37 -28.86
CA GLU A 219 -5.91 16.60 -29.00
C GLU A 219 -6.11 17.54 -27.81
N GLU A 220 -7.35 17.71 -27.35
CA GLU A 220 -7.65 18.49 -26.14
C GLU A 220 -6.99 17.86 -24.92
N LYS A 221 -7.08 16.53 -24.77
CA LYS A 221 -6.40 15.79 -23.71
C LYS A 221 -4.87 15.94 -23.76
N GLN A 222 -4.29 15.88 -24.95
CA GLN A 222 -2.85 16.07 -25.12
C GLN A 222 -2.42 17.50 -24.75
N ALA A 223 -3.20 18.52 -25.12
CA ALA A 223 -2.94 19.90 -24.73
C ALA A 223 -2.98 20.08 -23.21
N ILE A 224 -3.89 19.38 -22.51
CA ILE A 224 -3.97 19.38 -21.05
C ILE A 224 -2.74 18.71 -20.43
N LEU A 225 -2.26 17.59 -20.99
CA LEU A 225 -1.03 16.94 -20.52
C LEU A 225 0.21 17.85 -20.69
N VAL A 226 0.26 18.67 -21.74
CA VAL A 226 1.33 19.68 -21.89
C VAL A 226 1.26 20.73 -20.79
N LYS A 227 0.07 21.28 -20.49
CA LYS A 227 -0.10 22.22 -19.36
C LYS A 227 0.24 21.59 -18.01
N LEU A 228 -0.12 20.32 -17.84
CA LEU A 228 0.10 19.55 -16.62
C LEU A 228 1.59 19.45 -16.27
N GLN A 229 2.48 19.34 -17.25
CA GLN A 229 3.93 19.29 -17.00
C GLN A 229 4.45 20.52 -16.25
N THR A 230 3.88 21.70 -16.52
CA THR A 230 4.22 22.93 -15.79
C THR A 230 3.77 22.85 -14.33
N VAL A 231 2.57 22.34 -14.08
CA VAL A 231 2.01 22.18 -12.73
C VAL A 231 2.76 21.11 -11.93
N LEU A 232 3.15 20.01 -12.57
CA LEU A 232 3.90 18.91 -11.96
C LEU A 232 5.41 19.15 -11.88
N LYS A 233 5.90 20.30 -12.35
CA LYS A 233 7.34 20.60 -12.40
C LYS A 233 8.07 20.34 -11.06
N PRO A 234 7.54 20.70 -9.88
CA PRO A 234 8.21 20.40 -8.61
C PRO A 234 8.46 18.90 -8.38
N TRP A 235 7.57 18.03 -8.86
CA TRP A 235 7.71 16.59 -8.77
C TRP A 235 8.63 16.05 -9.87
N LEU A 236 8.46 16.50 -11.11
CA LEU A 236 9.28 16.09 -12.25
C LEU A 236 10.76 16.43 -12.03
N ASP A 237 11.07 17.58 -11.44
CA ASP A 237 12.44 17.98 -11.09
C ASP A 237 13.07 17.03 -10.07
N LYS A 238 12.32 16.59 -9.04
CA LYS A 238 12.81 15.61 -8.05
C LYS A 238 13.05 14.24 -8.69
N VAL A 239 12.15 13.79 -9.57
CA VAL A 239 12.35 12.54 -10.34
C VAL A 239 13.57 12.65 -11.24
N ALA A 240 13.76 13.77 -11.93
CA ALA A 240 14.92 14.02 -12.78
C ALA A 240 16.24 14.03 -11.97
N ALA A 241 16.24 14.65 -10.79
CA ALA A 241 17.40 14.64 -9.88
C ALA A 241 17.75 13.21 -9.42
N GLN A 242 16.75 12.36 -9.14
CA GLN A 242 16.99 10.96 -8.81
C GLN A 242 17.57 10.17 -9.98
N LYS A 243 17.08 10.38 -11.20
CA LYS A 243 17.66 9.77 -12.42
C LYS A 243 19.13 10.14 -12.57
N LEU A 244 19.45 11.44 -12.49
CA LEU A 244 20.81 11.95 -12.61
C LEU A 244 21.74 11.39 -11.52
N SER A 245 21.23 11.28 -10.29
CA SER A 245 21.98 10.69 -9.16
C SER A 245 22.36 9.23 -9.44
N GLN A 246 21.44 8.40 -9.93
CA GLN A 246 21.76 7.01 -10.25
C GLN A 246 22.67 6.88 -11.46
N GLU A 247 22.44 7.68 -12.51
CA GLU A 247 23.32 7.72 -13.68
C GLU A 247 24.76 8.05 -13.28
N THR A 248 24.95 9.06 -12.42
CA THR A 248 26.26 9.42 -11.87
C THR A 248 26.91 8.25 -11.12
N LYS A 249 26.15 7.56 -10.28
CA LYS A 249 26.67 6.42 -9.49
C LYS A 249 27.06 5.22 -10.36
N ILE A 250 26.30 4.95 -11.42
CA ILE A 250 26.61 3.87 -12.38
C ILE A 250 27.88 4.23 -13.17
N LYS A 251 27.99 5.48 -13.67
CA LYS A 251 29.17 5.96 -14.38
C LYS A 251 30.42 5.98 -13.50
N ALA A 252 30.28 6.26 -12.21
CA ALA A 252 31.40 6.26 -11.26
C ALA A 252 32.09 4.89 -11.10
N VAL A 253 31.42 3.79 -11.48
CA VAL A 253 32.02 2.45 -11.51
C VAL A 253 32.42 2.00 -12.93
N GLY A 254 32.47 2.92 -13.89
CA GLY A 254 32.90 2.67 -15.27
C GLY A 254 31.87 1.96 -16.14
N LEU A 255 30.59 1.97 -15.75
CA LEU A 255 29.49 1.37 -16.51
C LEU A 255 28.62 2.46 -17.15
N ASP A 256 28.02 2.15 -18.30
CA ASP A 256 27.05 3.02 -18.95
C ASP A 256 25.62 2.53 -18.66
N PRO A 257 24.76 3.33 -17.99
CA PRO A 257 23.36 2.97 -17.76
C PRO A 257 22.63 2.50 -19.02
N ALA A 258 22.91 3.09 -20.19
CA ALA A 258 22.22 2.74 -21.44
C ALA A 258 22.56 1.31 -21.93
N THR A 259 23.71 0.78 -21.52
CA THR A 259 24.18 -0.57 -21.89
C THR A 259 23.79 -1.65 -20.90
N LEU A 260 23.37 -1.27 -19.68
CA LEU A 260 22.94 -2.22 -18.67
C LEU A 260 21.55 -2.79 -19.01
N PRO A 261 21.29 -4.07 -18.67
CA PRO A 261 19.99 -4.68 -18.93
C PRO A 261 18.86 -3.96 -18.18
N SER A 262 17.63 -4.13 -18.65
CA SER A 262 16.39 -3.65 -18.04
C SER A 262 15.38 -4.79 -17.88
N GLY A 263 14.29 -4.55 -17.14
CA GLY A 263 13.20 -5.52 -16.97
C GLY A 263 13.67 -6.88 -16.45
N GLU A 264 13.19 -7.97 -17.06
CA GLU A 264 13.52 -9.33 -16.62
C GLU A 264 15.01 -9.68 -16.81
N ALA A 265 15.65 -9.13 -17.85
CA ALA A 265 17.09 -9.30 -18.07
C ALA A 265 17.91 -8.66 -16.94
N LEU A 266 17.44 -7.54 -16.38
CA LEU A 266 18.09 -6.89 -15.23
C LEU A 266 17.97 -7.73 -13.96
N LYS A 267 16.81 -8.33 -13.72
CA LYS A 267 16.60 -9.24 -12.59
C LYS A 267 17.54 -10.45 -12.68
N THR A 268 17.56 -11.12 -13.83
CA THR A 268 18.46 -12.25 -14.11
C THR A 268 19.93 -11.86 -13.91
N ALA A 269 20.37 -10.74 -14.48
CA ALA A 269 21.74 -10.26 -14.34
C ALA A 269 22.09 -9.90 -12.87
N SER A 270 21.14 -9.34 -12.13
CA SER A 270 21.30 -8.98 -10.72
C SER A 270 21.46 -10.21 -9.84
N GLU A 271 20.63 -11.24 -10.04
CA GLU A 271 20.71 -12.50 -9.30
C GLU A 271 22.02 -13.24 -9.59
N ALA A 272 22.42 -13.34 -10.86
CA ALA A 272 23.69 -13.94 -11.26
C ALA A 272 24.89 -13.21 -10.63
N SER A 273 24.89 -11.88 -10.67
CA SER A 273 25.96 -11.05 -10.09
C SER A 273 26.03 -11.18 -8.57
N LYS A 274 24.89 -11.16 -7.87
CA LYS A 274 24.81 -11.36 -6.42
C LYS A 274 25.30 -12.75 -6.01
N GLY A 275 24.86 -13.80 -6.72
CA GLY A 275 25.26 -15.17 -6.46
C GLY A 275 26.77 -15.39 -6.68
N LEU A 276 27.35 -14.77 -7.71
CA LEU A 276 28.81 -14.81 -7.92
C LEU A 276 29.55 -13.99 -6.86
N ALA A 277 29.13 -12.76 -6.55
CA ALA A 277 29.74 -11.92 -5.52
C ALA A 277 29.81 -12.62 -4.15
N GLN A 278 28.71 -13.28 -3.75
CA GLN A 278 28.66 -14.00 -2.47
C GLN A 278 29.62 -15.21 -2.44
N ARG A 279 29.71 -15.96 -3.54
CA ARG A 279 30.66 -17.08 -3.67
C ARG A 279 32.10 -16.59 -3.64
N LEU A 280 32.41 -15.51 -4.36
CA LEU A 280 33.74 -14.87 -4.36
C LEU A 280 34.13 -14.37 -2.97
N LYS A 281 33.24 -13.63 -2.28
CA LYS A 281 33.47 -13.16 -0.91
C LYS A 281 33.78 -14.31 0.05
N THR A 282 33.00 -15.37 -0.02
CA THR A 282 33.18 -16.57 0.83
C THR A 282 34.50 -17.28 0.52
N TYR A 283 34.85 -17.40 -0.76
CA TYR A 283 36.05 -18.11 -1.19
C TYR A 283 37.33 -17.30 -0.90
N LEU A 284 37.32 -15.98 -1.15
CA LEU A 284 38.43 -15.08 -0.83
C LEU A 284 38.77 -15.05 0.66
N GLY A 285 37.79 -15.27 1.55
CA GLY A 285 38.04 -15.44 2.98
C GLY A 285 38.80 -16.72 3.35
N LYS A 286 38.97 -17.67 2.41
CA LYS A 286 39.61 -18.98 2.64
C LYS A 286 40.95 -19.14 1.90
N VAL A 287 41.26 -18.28 0.94
CA VAL A 287 42.51 -18.38 0.14
C VAL A 287 43.56 -17.39 0.62
N GLY A 288 44.77 -17.91 0.82
CA GLY A 288 45.97 -17.11 1.09
C GLY A 288 46.63 -16.59 -0.20
N PRO A 289 47.78 -15.92 -0.10
CA PRO A 289 48.59 -15.55 -1.27
C PRO A 289 49.11 -16.79 -2.03
N ASP A 290 49.40 -17.88 -1.31
CA ASP A 290 49.82 -19.16 -1.89
C ASP A 290 48.64 -20.14 -1.94
N LEU A 291 48.37 -20.69 -3.13
CA LEU A 291 47.27 -21.62 -3.33
C LEU A 291 47.66 -23.05 -2.97
N LYS A 292 46.78 -23.74 -2.25
CA LYS A 292 46.91 -25.18 -1.95
C LYS A 292 46.55 -26.01 -3.19
N LYS A 293 47.02 -27.26 -3.22
CA LYS A 293 46.70 -28.23 -4.27
C LYS A 293 45.18 -28.30 -4.50
N GLY A 294 44.75 -27.99 -5.73
CA GLY A 294 43.34 -27.99 -6.14
C GLY A 294 42.65 -26.61 -6.11
N GLN A 295 43.14 -25.66 -5.30
CA GLN A 295 42.54 -24.31 -5.22
C GLN A 295 42.74 -23.50 -6.51
N ARG A 296 43.84 -23.75 -7.25
CA ARG A 296 44.10 -23.07 -8.53
C ARG A 296 42.98 -23.27 -9.55
N LYS A 297 42.48 -24.51 -9.69
CA LYS A 297 41.38 -24.81 -10.60
C LYS A 297 40.09 -24.08 -10.22
N GLU A 298 39.81 -23.91 -8.93
CA GLU A 298 38.64 -23.16 -8.46
C GLU A 298 38.83 -21.65 -8.66
N VAL A 299 40.03 -21.12 -8.42
CA VAL A 299 40.39 -19.72 -8.72
C VAL A 299 40.20 -19.44 -10.21
N ASP A 300 40.77 -20.26 -11.09
CA ASP A 300 40.65 -20.09 -12.54
C ASP A 300 39.18 -20.13 -12.98
N LYS A 301 38.38 -21.05 -12.43
CA LYS A 301 36.93 -21.10 -12.69
C LYS A 301 36.23 -19.81 -12.29
N PHE A 302 36.51 -19.27 -11.10
CA PHE A 302 35.92 -18.01 -10.66
C PHE A 302 36.36 -16.81 -11.50
N ILE A 303 37.61 -16.81 -11.97
CA ILE A 303 38.13 -15.79 -12.89
C ILE A 303 37.36 -15.84 -14.21
N THR A 304 37.23 -17.02 -14.82
CA THR A 304 36.46 -17.22 -16.07
C THR A 304 35.00 -16.79 -15.89
N ASP A 305 34.32 -17.23 -14.82
CA ASP A 305 32.94 -16.85 -14.53
C ASP A 305 32.78 -15.34 -14.37
N SER A 306 33.72 -14.69 -13.68
CA SER A 306 33.70 -13.23 -13.43
C SER A 306 33.97 -12.43 -14.69
N ARG A 307 34.98 -12.82 -15.48
CA ARG A 307 35.28 -12.18 -16.78
C ARG A 307 34.12 -12.31 -17.74
N LYS A 308 33.51 -13.49 -17.85
CA LYS A 308 32.29 -13.71 -18.63
C LYS A 308 31.15 -12.79 -18.20
N LEU A 309 30.93 -12.63 -16.89
CA LEU A 309 29.89 -11.76 -16.35
C LEU A 309 30.16 -10.26 -16.60
N LEU A 310 31.44 -9.88 -16.62
CA LEU A 310 31.89 -8.50 -16.87
C LEU A 310 32.07 -8.18 -18.36
N GLY A 311 32.05 -9.19 -19.24
CA GLY A 311 32.38 -9.03 -20.66
C GLY A 311 33.87 -8.82 -20.93
N GLU A 312 34.75 -9.20 -19.99
CA GLU A 312 36.20 -9.14 -20.17
C GLU A 312 36.69 -10.39 -20.94
N ALA A 313 37.72 -10.22 -21.77
CA ALA A 313 38.35 -11.33 -22.49
C ALA A 313 39.10 -12.27 -21.54
N ASP A 314 39.05 -13.57 -21.80
CA ASP A 314 39.78 -14.54 -21.00
C ASP A 314 41.27 -14.53 -21.37
N SER A 315 42.13 -14.47 -20.35
CA SER A 315 43.58 -14.42 -20.48
C SER A 315 44.24 -15.33 -19.43
N PRO A 316 45.14 -16.25 -19.82
CA PRO A 316 45.83 -17.09 -18.85
C PRO A 316 46.71 -16.26 -17.90
N LEU A 317 46.83 -16.70 -16.66
CA LEU A 317 47.63 -16.02 -15.62
C LEU A 317 48.87 -16.85 -15.29
N ALA A 318 50.02 -16.16 -15.19
CA ALA A 318 51.34 -16.78 -15.14
C ALA A 318 51.59 -17.64 -13.89
N ASP A 319 51.08 -17.23 -12.72
CA ASP A 319 51.32 -17.90 -11.43
C ASP A 319 50.14 -17.72 -10.45
N ASP A 320 50.23 -18.35 -9.28
CA ASP A 320 49.16 -18.35 -8.27
C ASP A 320 48.94 -16.98 -7.62
N ALA A 321 50.00 -16.21 -7.44
CA ALA A 321 49.91 -14.86 -6.89
C ALA A 321 49.14 -13.93 -7.84
N ALA A 322 49.43 -14.00 -9.14
CA ALA A 322 48.70 -13.30 -10.19
C ALA A 322 47.23 -13.74 -10.25
N ALA A 323 46.96 -15.04 -10.09
CA ALA A 323 45.59 -15.57 -10.05
C ALA A 323 44.79 -15.05 -8.85
N VAL A 324 45.38 -15.03 -7.66
CA VAL A 324 44.72 -14.48 -6.46
C VAL A 324 44.52 -12.97 -6.57
N ALA A 325 45.50 -12.22 -7.09
CA ALA A 325 45.39 -10.79 -7.31
C ALA A 325 44.26 -10.45 -8.29
N GLU A 326 44.21 -11.17 -9.42
CA GLU A 326 43.15 -11.01 -10.41
C GLU A 326 41.77 -11.37 -9.85
N LEU A 327 41.67 -12.47 -9.09
CA LEU A 327 40.42 -12.85 -8.45
C LEU A 327 39.90 -11.77 -7.50
N ARG A 328 40.78 -11.10 -6.75
CA ARG A 328 40.41 -9.96 -5.87
C ARG A 328 39.93 -8.76 -6.69
N ARG A 329 40.62 -8.41 -7.78
CA ARG A 329 40.20 -7.34 -8.69
C ARG A 329 38.81 -7.62 -9.26
N LEU A 330 38.60 -8.83 -9.79
CA LEU A 330 37.33 -9.26 -10.36
C LEU A 330 36.22 -9.28 -9.31
N ALA A 331 36.49 -9.73 -8.08
CA ALA A 331 35.51 -9.69 -7.00
C ALA A 331 35.06 -8.27 -6.66
N ASP A 332 35.98 -7.29 -6.64
CA ASP A 332 35.65 -5.87 -6.48
C ASP A 332 34.76 -5.36 -7.64
N LEU A 333 35.11 -5.67 -8.88
CA LEU A 333 34.33 -5.28 -10.06
C LEU A 333 32.94 -5.93 -10.09
N VAL A 334 32.83 -7.22 -9.74
CA VAL A 334 31.54 -7.92 -9.63
C VAL A 334 30.68 -7.26 -8.53
N SER A 335 31.28 -6.91 -7.38
CA SER A 335 30.59 -6.18 -6.31
C SER A 335 30.09 -4.80 -6.77
N LYS A 336 30.93 -4.02 -7.46
CA LYS A 336 30.56 -2.74 -8.07
C LYS A 336 29.41 -2.90 -9.07
N ARG A 337 29.45 -3.96 -9.90
CA ARG A 337 28.37 -4.28 -10.84
C ARG A 337 27.06 -4.61 -10.13
N VAL A 338 27.08 -5.34 -9.01
CA VAL A 338 25.87 -5.58 -8.19
C VAL A 338 25.26 -4.25 -7.74
N GLY A 339 26.08 -3.31 -7.27
CA GLY A 339 25.64 -1.96 -6.91
C GLY A 339 25.03 -1.21 -8.10
N ALA A 340 25.70 -1.22 -9.25
CA ALA A 340 25.23 -0.54 -10.46
C ALA A 340 23.92 -1.13 -11.02
N LEU A 341 23.73 -2.45 -10.97
CA LEU A 341 22.47 -3.08 -11.39
C LEU A 341 21.31 -2.69 -10.46
N GLY A 342 21.56 -2.56 -9.15
CA GLY A 342 20.57 -2.02 -8.21
C GLY A 342 20.21 -0.56 -8.53
N GLN A 343 21.20 0.27 -8.85
CA GLN A 343 21.00 1.66 -9.28
C GLN A 343 20.26 1.74 -10.61
N LYS A 344 20.55 0.83 -11.55
CA LYS A 344 19.86 0.72 -12.85
C LYS A 344 18.38 0.41 -12.68
N ASN A 345 18.02 -0.49 -11.75
CA ASN A 345 16.62 -0.79 -11.46
C ASN A 345 15.86 0.45 -10.97
N TRP A 346 16.46 1.25 -10.10
CA TRP A 346 15.87 2.52 -9.66
C TRP A 346 15.81 3.54 -10.81
N PHE A 347 16.86 3.67 -11.61
CA PHE A 347 16.89 4.55 -12.78
C PHE A 347 15.76 4.22 -13.78
N ASP A 348 15.52 2.94 -14.05
CA ASP A 348 14.45 2.48 -14.94
C ASP A 348 13.07 2.83 -14.39
N ARG A 349 12.85 2.62 -13.09
CA ARG A 349 11.61 3.00 -12.40
C ARG A 349 11.36 4.50 -12.44
N MET A 350 12.38 5.32 -12.19
CA MET A 350 12.26 6.78 -12.32
C MET A 350 11.98 7.22 -13.76
N THR A 351 12.50 6.50 -14.75
CA THR A 351 12.20 6.75 -16.15
C THR A 351 10.74 6.41 -16.48
N ALA A 352 10.25 5.25 -16.03
CA ALA A 352 8.85 4.85 -16.19
C ALA A 352 7.89 5.82 -15.48
N LEU A 353 8.21 6.22 -14.25
CA LEU A 353 7.43 7.19 -13.47
C LEU A 353 7.36 8.55 -14.18
N HIS A 354 8.49 9.06 -14.66
CA HIS A 354 8.51 10.30 -15.44
C HIS A 354 7.59 10.21 -16.68
N THR A 355 7.66 9.10 -17.41
CA THR A 355 6.77 8.86 -18.56
C THR A 355 5.31 8.83 -18.12
N ALA A 356 4.94 8.03 -17.10
CA ALA A 356 3.56 7.95 -16.60
C ALA A 356 3.00 9.32 -16.21
N MET A 357 3.76 10.15 -15.50
CA MET A 357 3.34 11.49 -15.09
C MET A 357 3.13 12.47 -16.26
N THR A 358 3.81 12.25 -17.39
CA THR A 358 3.81 13.18 -18.53
C THR A 358 2.93 12.75 -19.69
N THR A 359 2.59 11.45 -19.77
CA THR A 359 1.83 10.88 -20.88
C THR A 359 0.55 10.16 -20.46
N ASP A 360 0.43 9.72 -19.21
CA ASP A 360 -0.72 8.95 -18.73
C ASP A 360 -1.63 9.80 -17.84
N GLY A 361 -2.62 10.45 -18.45
CA GLY A 361 -3.62 11.20 -17.71
C GLY A 361 -4.51 10.34 -16.82
N SER A 362 -4.60 9.01 -17.03
CA SER A 362 -5.37 8.12 -16.17
C SER A 362 -4.63 7.78 -14.87
N TYR A 363 -3.31 7.65 -14.92
CA TYR A 363 -2.44 7.58 -13.74
C TYR A 363 -2.51 8.86 -12.91
N VAL A 364 -2.43 10.03 -13.57
CA VAL A 364 -2.41 11.31 -12.86
C VAL A 364 -3.80 11.73 -12.35
N PHE A 365 -4.81 11.72 -13.22
CA PHE A 365 -6.15 12.27 -12.92
C PHE A 365 -7.18 11.22 -12.53
N GLY A 366 -6.90 9.94 -12.79
CA GLY A 366 -7.83 8.83 -12.64
C GLY A 366 -8.53 8.46 -13.95
N THR A 367 -9.17 7.29 -13.96
CA THR A 367 -9.88 6.78 -15.13
C THR A 367 -11.27 7.38 -15.34
N GLY A 368 -11.72 8.28 -14.45
CA GLY A 368 -13.00 8.96 -14.58
C GLY A 368 -14.17 8.00 -14.65
N HIS A 369 -14.63 7.46 -13.53
CA HIS A 369 -16.02 7.04 -13.52
C HIS A 369 -16.88 8.29 -13.56
N LYS A 370 -17.81 8.28 -14.50
CA LYS A 370 -18.81 9.33 -14.72
C LYS A 370 -19.69 9.50 -13.47
N SER A 371 -19.19 9.98 -12.34
CA SER A 371 -20.03 10.60 -11.32
C SER A 371 -20.39 12.02 -11.77
N SER A 372 -21.01 12.04 -12.94
CA SER A 372 -21.90 13.07 -13.43
C SER A 372 -23.09 13.32 -12.50
N LEU A 373 -23.10 12.81 -11.26
CA LEU A 373 -24.22 12.94 -10.35
C LEU A 373 -24.40 14.40 -9.94
N ALA A 374 -23.36 15.13 -9.51
CA ALA A 374 -23.50 16.53 -9.15
C ALA A 374 -23.95 17.42 -10.34
N PRO A 375 -23.34 17.31 -11.55
CA PRO A 375 -23.87 17.99 -12.74
C PRO A 375 -25.28 17.55 -13.15
N GLN A 376 -25.64 16.27 -12.98
CA GLN A 376 -26.99 15.77 -13.24
C GLN A 376 -27.98 16.33 -12.21
N ILE A 377 -27.64 16.35 -10.93
CA ILE A 377 -28.45 16.90 -9.85
C ILE A 377 -28.64 18.40 -10.08
N SER A 378 -27.58 19.16 -10.33
CA SER A 378 -27.66 20.60 -10.62
C SER A 378 -28.51 20.89 -11.87
N LYS A 379 -28.31 20.14 -12.96
CA LYS A 379 -29.12 20.26 -14.18
C LYS A 379 -30.58 19.89 -13.95
N THR A 380 -30.85 18.84 -13.19
CA THR A 380 -32.23 18.42 -12.86
C THR A 380 -32.88 19.44 -11.93
N LEU A 381 -32.21 19.90 -10.87
CA LEU A 381 -32.69 20.95 -9.98
C LEU A 381 -32.97 22.27 -10.73
N GLY A 382 -32.13 22.66 -11.69
CA GLY A 382 -32.35 23.86 -12.51
C GLY A 382 -33.57 23.76 -13.45
N ARG A 383 -34.01 22.56 -13.78
CA ARG A 383 -35.25 22.30 -14.57
C ARG A 383 -36.50 22.26 -13.70
N LEU A 384 -36.36 22.09 -12.39
CA LEU A 384 -37.46 22.02 -11.44
C LEU A 384 -37.77 23.44 -10.94
N LYS A 385 -38.62 24.15 -11.68
CA LYS A 385 -39.07 25.51 -11.31
C LYS A 385 -40.29 25.50 -10.36
N ASP A 386 -41.05 24.41 -10.32
CA ASP A 386 -42.29 24.27 -9.55
C ASP A 386 -42.23 23.11 -8.54
N SER A 387 -42.98 23.24 -7.42
CA SER A 387 -43.08 22.21 -6.38
C SER A 387 -43.88 20.96 -6.80
N LYS A 388 -44.69 21.04 -7.87
CA LYS A 388 -45.45 19.90 -8.39
C LYS A 388 -44.66 19.16 -9.47
N LEU A 389 -43.89 18.15 -9.05
CA LEU A 389 -43.21 17.22 -9.94
C LEU A 389 -44.22 16.41 -10.77
N SER A 390 -44.08 16.39 -12.10
CA SER A 390 -44.74 15.40 -12.95
C SER A 390 -44.28 13.98 -12.59
N LYS A 391 -45.06 12.96 -12.98
CA LYS A 391 -44.72 11.54 -12.73
C LYS A 391 -43.32 11.18 -13.27
N GLY A 392 -42.95 11.73 -14.43
CA GLY A 392 -41.62 11.54 -15.03
C GLY A 392 -40.51 12.20 -14.23
N GLN A 393 -40.68 13.47 -13.86
CA GLN A 393 -39.72 14.21 -13.03
C GLN A 393 -39.53 13.56 -11.66
N ARG A 394 -40.61 13.09 -11.03
CA ARG A 394 -40.55 12.39 -9.74
C ARG A 394 -39.72 11.09 -9.82
N LYS A 395 -39.88 10.31 -10.90
CA LYS A 395 -39.08 9.10 -11.13
C LYS A 395 -37.59 9.43 -11.33
N GLU A 396 -37.29 10.51 -12.06
CA GLU A 396 -35.92 10.97 -12.28
C GLU A 396 -35.26 11.48 -10.97
N VAL A 397 -35.99 12.31 -10.20
CA VAL A 397 -35.55 12.80 -8.89
C VAL A 397 -35.28 11.65 -7.93
N ASN A 398 -36.22 10.71 -7.79
CA ASN A 398 -36.03 9.54 -6.91
C ASN A 398 -34.81 8.70 -7.34
N LYS A 399 -34.60 8.49 -8.64
CA LYS A 399 -33.40 7.80 -9.14
C LYS A 399 -32.10 8.53 -8.76
N LEU A 400 -32.10 9.85 -8.76
CA LEU A 400 -30.94 10.64 -8.33
C LEU A 400 -30.78 10.63 -6.81
N ILE A 401 -31.88 10.62 -6.04
CA ILE A 401 -31.88 10.41 -4.59
C ILE A 401 -31.26 9.06 -4.25
N ASP A 402 -31.74 7.98 -4.86
CA ASP A 402 -31.23 6.62 -4.62
C ASP A 402 -29.72 6.56 -4.88
N LYS A 403 -29.29 7.08 -6.04
CA LYS A 403 -27.86 7.17 -6.36
C LYS A 403 -27.08 8.03 -5.37
N ALA A 404 -27.61 9.19 -4.96
CA ALA A 404 -26.93 10.06 -4.02
C ALA A 404 -26.84 9.43 -2.64
N ARG A 405 -27.88 8.71 -2.19
CA ARG A 405 -27.89 7.90 -0.97
C ARG A 405 -26.85 6.79 -1.05
N ASP A 406 -26.76 6.07 -2.17
CA ASP A 406 -25.73 5.04 -2.38
C ASP A 406 -24.32 5.64 -2.22
N LEU A 407 -24.03 6.77 -2.88
CA LEU A 407 -22.73 7.45 -2.78
C LEU A 407 -22.43 7.98 -1.36
N ILE A 408 -23.45 8.49 -0.66
CA ILE A 408 -23.32 9.00 0.71
C ILE A 408 -23.09 7.85 1.70
N ASN A 409 -23.77 6.72 1.49
CA ASN A 409 -23.57 5.49 2.26
C ASN A 409 -22.17 4.91 2.01
N GLU A 410 -21.69 4.90 0.77
CA GLU A 410 -20.30 4.50 0.42
C GLU A 410 -19.27 5.39 1.12
N ALA A 411 -19.58 6.69 1.28
CA ALA A 411 -18.77 7.64 2.03
C ALA A 411 -18.90 7.49 3.57
N GLY A 412 -19.66 6.52 4.07
CA GLY A 412 -19.84 6.25 5.50
C GLY A 412 -20.71 7.30 6.23
N VAL A 413 -21.48 8.08 5.48
CA VAL A 413 -22.37 9.12 6.04
C VAL A 413 -23.81 8.61 5.98
N THR A 414 -24.60 8.83 7.03
CA THR A 414 -26.03 8.51 6.98
C THR A 414 -26.78 9.60 6.20
N PRO A 415 -27.46 9.27 5.09
CA PRO A 415 -28.19 10.25 4.31
C PRO A 415 -29.41 10.78 5.09
N PRO A 416 -29.71 12.09 5.01
CA PRO A 416 -30.94 12.64 5.55
C PRO A 416 -32.15 12.13 4.76
N GLU A 417 -33.23 11.78 5.44
CA GLU A 417 -34.52 11.50 4.83
C GLU A 417 -35.41 12.74 4.95
N ASP A 418 -36.04 13.17 3.86
CA ASP A 418 -37.01 14.26 3.87
C ASP A 418 -38.28 13.84 3.11
N ALA A 419 -39.44 14.31 3.56
CA ALA A 419 -40.70 14.00 2.89
C ALA A 419 -40.80 14.67 1.52
N ASP A 420 -40.08 15.77 1.30
CA ASP A 420 -39.97 16.44 0.01
C ASP A 420 -38.72 16.00 -0.76
N ALA A 421 -38.94 15.30 -1.87
CA ALA A 421 -37.88 14.73 -2.71
C ALA A 421 -36.93 15.80 -3.31
N VAL A 422 -37.38 17.05 -3.51
CA VAL A 422 -36.52 18.12 -4.05
C VAL A 422 -35.65 18.71 -2.95
N VAL A 423 -36.20 18.90 -1.74
CA VAL A 423 -35.44 19.29 -0.55
C VAL A 423 -34.41 18.23 -0.20
N GLU A 424 -34.82 16.96 -0.22
CA GLU A 424 -33.93 15.83 -0.01
C GLU A 424 -32.78 15.83 -1.04
N LEU A 425 -33.10 15.91 -2.33
CA LEU A 425 -32.08 15.88 -3.37
C LEU A 425 -31.09 17.06 -3.26
N ARG A 426 -31.54 18.25 -2.82
CA ARG A 426 -30.64 19.39 -2.56
C ARG A 426 -29.69 19.12 -1.39
N ARG A 427 -30.20 18.56 -0.29
CA ARG A 427 -29.37 18.20 0.87
C ARG A 427 -28.39 17.08 0.53
N LEU A 428 -28.86 16.05 -0.18
CA LEU A 428 -28.02 14.98 -0.67
C LEU A 428 -26.98 15.50 -1.66
N SER A 429 -27.31 16.46 -2.54
CA SER A 429 -26.31 17.11 -3.41
C SER A 429 -25.21 17.78 -2.61
N ALA A 430 -25.57 18.57 -1.59
CA ALA A 430 -24.60 19.25 -0.73
C ALA A 430 -23.74 18.24 0.04
N LEU A 431 -24.30 17.10 0.44
CA LEU A 431 -23.55 16.02 1.09
C LEU A 431 -22.66 15.26 0.12
N VAL A 432 -23.12 14.96 -1.10
CA VAL A 432 -22.29 14.39 -2.17
C VAL A 432 -21.13 15.35 -2.47
N ASP A 433 -21.39 16.64 -2.68
CA ASP A 433 -20.33 17.62 -2.93
C ASP A 433 -19.35 17.77 -1.75
N LYS A 434 -19.82 17.55 -0.52
CA LYS A 434 -19.00 17.67 0.70
C LYS A 434 -18.22 16.41 1.07
N HIS A 435 -18.81 15.24 0.85
CA HIS A 435 -18.32 13.96 1.40
C HIS A 435 -17.95 12.94 0.32
N TYR A 436 -18.52 13.05 -0.87
CA TYR A 436 -18.20 12.16 -1.97
C TYR A 436 -17.01 12.73 -2.75
N VAL A 437 -15.93 11.94 -2.82
CA VAL A 437 -14.81 12.21 -3.73
C VAL A 437 -15.07 11.36 -4.97
N PRO A 438 -15.44 11.97 -6.12
CA PRO A 438 -15.49 11.28 -7.40
C PRO A 438 -14.24 10.43 -7.61
N ASP A 439 -14.45 9.14 -7.90
CA ASP A 439 -13.40 8.18 -8.24
C ASP A 439 -12.47 7.79 -7.10
N ARG A 440 -12.97 7.72 -5.85
CA ARG A 440 -12.19 7.13 -4.75
C ARG A 440 -11.92 5.65 -5.02
N LYS A 441 -10.87 5.38 -5.78
CA LYS A 441 -10.31 4.04 -5.89
C LYS A 441 -9.66 3.72 -4.57
N VAL A 442 -10.07 2.61 -3.98
CA VAL A 442 -9.40 2.07 -2.80
C VAL A 442 -8.03 1.57 -3.26
N SER A 443 -7.96 0.67 -4.24
CA SER A 443 -6.69 0.18 -4.80
C SER A 443 -6.17 1.08 -5.92
N ASP A 444 -4.89 1.46 -5.80
CA ASP A 444 -4.13 2.33 -6.71
C ASP A 444 -4.86 3.63 -7.08
N PRO A 445 -5.00 4.54 -6.10
CA PRO A 445 -5.58 5.87 -6.33
C PRO A 445 -4.76 6.65 -7.36
N SER A 446 -5.43 7.54 -8.09
CA SER A 446 -4.71 8.50 -8.93
C SER A 446 -3.93 9.50 -8.09
N LEU A 447 -2.93 10.14 -8.71
CA LEU A 447 -2.17 11.21 -8.03
C LEU A 447 -3.08 12.35 -7.55
N SER A 448 -4.11 12.69 -8.33
CA SER A 448 -5.14 13.67 -7.93
C SER A 448 -5.87 13.28 -6.66
N GLN A 449 -6.28 12.01 -6.52
CA GLN A 449 -6.93 11.54 -5.31
C GLN A 449 -5.98 11.63 -4.12
N LEU A 450 -4.71 11.24 -4.28
CA LEU A 450 -3.71 11.34 -3.21
C LEU A 450 -3.44 12.78 -2.77
N VAL A 451 -3.43 13.74 -3.70
CA VAL A 451 -3.34 15.17 -3.35
C VAL A 451 -4.58 15.63 -2.58
N ASP A 452 -5.76 15.18 -2.97
CA ASP A 452 -7.02 15.60 -2.35
C ASP A 452 -7.21 15.05 -0.94
N VAL A 453 -6.92 13.77 -0.73
CA VAL A 453 -7.27 13.05 0.52
C VAL A 453 -6.08 12.46 1.26
N GLY A 454 -4.89 12.34 0.66
CA GLY A 454 -3.75 11.64 1.24
C GLY A 454 -3.87 10.11 1.14
N PHE A 455 -2.90 9.39 1.70
CA PHE A 455 -2.91 7.92 1.78
C PHE A 455 -2.97 7.38 3.21
N PHE A 456 -2.47 8.11 4.21
CA PHE A 456 -2.53 7.74 5.62
C PHE A 456 -2.70 8.98 6.49
N ASN A 457 -3.88 9.19 7.08
CA ASN A 457 -4.11 10.36 7.94
C ASN A 457 -4.50 9.90 9.33
N LEU A 458 -3.65 10.19 10.32
CA LEU A 458 -3.99 9.95 11.71
C LEU A 458 -5.05 10.95 12.21
N LYS A 459 -5.87 10.53 13.16
CA LYS A 459 -6.90 11.32 13.83
C LYS A 459 -6.31 12.64 14.33
N GLY A 460 -6.99 13.74 14.01
CA GLY A 460 -6.55 15.10 14.34
C GLY A 460 -5.63 15.74 13.30
N LYS A 461 -5.23 15.02 12.25
CA LYS A 461 -4.53 15.61 11.08
C LYS A 461 -5.54 16.14 10.05
N ASP A 462 -5.10 17.01 9.15
CA ASP A 462 -5.96 17.50 8.07
C ASP A 462 -6.44 16.34 7.19
N LYS A 463 -7.69 16.43 6.74
CA LYS A 463 -8.41 15.35 6.00
C LYS A 463 -8.43 13.98 6.67
N ALA A 464 -8.08 13.89 7.96
CA ALA A 464 -8.42 12.71 8.74
C ALA A 464 -9.94 12.61 8.82
N GLY A 465 -10.49 11.51 8.30
CA GLY A 465 -11.91 11.20 8.48
C GLY A 465 -12.24 11.03 9.96
N PRO A 466 -13.53 11.13 10.36
CA PRO A 466 -13.95 10.83 11.73
C PRO A 466 -13.56 9.40 12.18
N GLU A 467 -13.27 8.53 11.22
CA GLU A 467 -12.93 7.12 11.42
C GLU A 467 -11.42 6.85 11.40
N ALA A 468 -10.59 7.90 11.34
CA ALA A 468 -9.15 7.78 11.27
C ALA A 468 -8.53 7.17 12.55
N PHE A 469 -7.43 6.45 12.36
CA PHE A 469 -6.62 5.86 13.44
C PHE A 469 -5.93 6.95 14.26
N ASN A 470 -5.80 6.78 15.57
CA ASN A 470 -4.76 7.49 16.31
C ASN A 470 -3.55 6.57 16.54
N VAL A 471 -2.46 7.14 17.02
CA VAL A 471 -1.21 6.40 17.29
C VAL A 471 -1.43 5.30 18.33
N ASP A 472 -2.21 5.59 19.38
CA ASP A 472 -2.48 4.63 20.46
C ASP A 472 -3.22 3.39 19.96
N PHE A 473 -4.14 3.56 19.02
CA PHE A 473 -4.82 2.45 18.36
C PHE A 473 -3.82 1.55 17.63
N VAL A 474 -2.92 2.11 16.80
CA VAL A 474 -1.90 1.33 16.08
C VAL A 474 -0.97 0.60 17.06
N LYS A 475 -0.48 1.30 18.09
CA LYS A 475 0.38 0.71 19.14
C LYS A 475 -0.33 -0.43 19.86
N SER A 476 -1.59 -0.25 20.24
CA SER A 476 -2.37 -1.27 20.95
C SER A 476 -2.68 -2.48 20.06
N MET A 477 -3.06 -2.28 18.79
CA MET A 477 -3.25 -3.38 17.83
C MET A 477 -1.98 -4.24 17.72
N VAL A 478 -0.82 -3.61 17.52
CA VAL A 478 0.48 -4.30 17.42
C VAL A 478 0.87 -5.00 18.73
N LYS A 479 0.67 -4.33 19.87
CA LYS A 479 0.90 -4.91 21.20
C LYS A 479 0.07 -6.16 21.47
N HIS A 480 -1.18 -6.21 20.98
CA HIS A 480 -2.06 -7.37 21.10
C HIS A 480 -1.87 -8.38 19.96
N GLY A 481 -0.80 -8.24 19.16
CA GLY A 481 -0.34 -9.24 18.20
C GLY A 481 -0.91 -9.10 16.78
N PHE A 482 -1.63 -8.02 16.47
CA PHE A 482 -2.00 -7.73 15.09
C PHE A 482 -0.81 -7.16 14.32
N ASN A 483 -0.58 -7.67 13.11
CA ASN A 483 0.31 -7.06 12.14
C ASN A 483 -0.44 -5.99 11.35
N HIS A 484 0.15 -4.81 11.20
CA HIS A 484 -0.41 -3.72 10.39
C HIS A 484 0.06 -3.87 8.94
N GLY A 485 -0.87 -3.84 8.00
CA GLY A 485 -0.60 -3.99 6.57
C GLY A 485 0.30 -2.90 5.98
N ALA A 486 0.49 -1.77 6.68
CA ALA A 486 1.48 -0.75 6.32
C ALA A 486 2.93 -1.26 6.29
N THR A 487 3.23 -2.39 6.93
CA THR A 487 4.57 -3.01 6.91
C THR A 487 4.86 -3.84 5.67
N TRP A 488 3.87 -4.06 4.82
CA TRP A 488 4.03 -4.87 3.61
C TRP A 488 4.72 -4.08 2.50
N SER A 489 5.32 -4.79 1.55
CA SER A 489 5.89 -4.16 0.33
C SER A 489 4.82 -3.51 -0.55
N THR A 490 3.58 -3.97 -0.40
CA THR A 490 2.34 -3.47 -1.01
C THR A 490 1.43 -3.04 0.15
N PRO A 491 1.66 -1.85 0.72
CA PRO A 491 1.10 -1.48 2.01
C PRO A 491 -0.42 -1.34 1.95
N ASP A 492 -1.11 -2.18 2.73
CA ASP A 492 -2.53 -2.07 3.02
C ASP A 492 -2.72 -1.33 4.34
N LEU A 493 -2.94 -0.02 4.24
CA LEU A 493 -2.90 0.90 5.36
C LEU A 493 -4.11 0.79 6.30
N MET A 494 -5.18 0.16 5.83
CA MET A 494 -6.43 -0.13 6.54
C MET A 494 -6.41 -1.51 7.21
N HIS A 495 -5.57 -2.43 6.74
CA HIS A 495 -5.58 -3.83 7.15
C HIS A 495 -4.80 -4.09 8.44
N PHE A 496 -5.42 -4.85 9.32
CA PHE A 496 -4.76 -5.47 10.47
C PHE A 496 -5.07 -6.96 10.46
N GLU A 497 -4.04 -7.79 10.64
CA GLU A 497 -4.22 -9.23 10.76
C GLU A 497 -3.54 -9.81 11.97
N LEU A 498 -4.25 -10.68 12.66
CA LEU A 498 -3.67 -11.54 13.68
C LEU A 498 -3.07 -12.75 12.98
N ARG A 499 -1.77 -13.01 13.23
CA ARG A 499 -1.09 -14.18 12.68
C ARG A 499 -1.86 -15.46 13.06
N TRP A 500 -2.21 -16.24 12.05
CA TRP A 500 -2.84 -17.55 12.23
C TRP A 500 -1.77 -18.65 12.13
N ASP A 501 -1.76 -19.55 13.10
CA ASP A 501 -0.75 -20.59 13.21
C ASP A 501 -1.06 -21.85 12.40
N GLY A 502 -2.15 -21.82 11.64
CA GLY A 502 -2.68 -23.00 10.96
C GLY A 502 -3.58 -23.85 11.87
N PRO A 503 -4.10 -24.97 11.34
CA PRO A 503 -4.70 -25.99 12.19
C PRO A 503 -3.57 -26.62 13.02
N GLY A 504 -3.68 -26.55 14.34
CA GLY A 504 -2.89 -27.39 15.23
C GLY A 504 -3.04 -28.88 14.91
#